data_AF-A0A0Q0H9E3-F1
#
_entry.id   AF-A0A0Q0H9E3-F1
#
_cell.length_a   1.000
_cell.length_b   1.000
_cell.length_c   1.000
_cell.angle_alpha   90.00
_cell.angle_beta   90.00
_cell.angle_gamma   90.00
#
_symmetry.space_group_name_H-M   'P 1'
#
loop_
_entity.id
_entity.type
_entity.pdbx_description
1 polymer ?
#
loop_
_entity_poly.entity_id
_entity_poly.type
_entity_poly.pdbx_seq_one_letter_code
_entity_poly.pdbx_strand_id
1 'polypeptide(L)' 'MIEPYRIESEAEADAYLSDLLGKNEYRSMPEVEQRAKQFIQDDELRAYFIKKAKDILAG' A
#
# COMPACT_ATOMS: atom_id res chain seq x y z
N MET A 1 10.06 13.51 -18.77
CA MET A 1 10.11 13.53 -17.28
C MET A 1 9.36 12.30 -16.82
N ILE A 2 9.96 11.43 -16.01
CA ILE A 2 9.22 10.34 -15.38
C ILE A 2 8.64 10.95 -14.11
N GLU A 3 7.33 11.17 -14.10
CA GLU A 3 6.64 11.56 -12.87
C GLU A 3 6.77 10.40 -11.87
N PRO A 4 7.14 10.68 -10.61
CA PRO A 4 7.17 9.63 -9.61
C PRO A 4 5.75 9.07 -9.49
N TYR A 5 5.60 7.75 -9.68
CA TYR A 5 4.32 7.07 -9.48
C TYR A 5 3.81 7.38 -8.08
N ARG A 6 2.56 7.84 -7.98
CA ARG A 6 1.89 8.15 -6.72
C ARG A 6 0.53 7.48 -6.75
N ILE A 7 0.15 6.94 -5.60
CA ILE A 7 -1.17 6.39 -5.37
C ILE A 7 -2.02 7.55 -4.87
N GLU A 8 -3.05 7.93 -5.63
CA GLU A 8 -3.89 9.10 -5.34
C GLU A 8 -5.34 8.72 -5.05
N SER A 9 -5.68 7.43 -5.14
CA SER A 9 -7.03 6.91 -4.90
C SER A 9 -7.03 5.60 -4.13
N GLU A 10 -8.10 5.35 -3.37
CA GLU A 10 -8.29 4.08 -2.64
C GLU A 10 -8.25 2.87 -3.59
N ALA A 11 -8.81 3.00 -4.80
CA ALA A 11 -8.78 1.94 -5.81
C ALA A 11 -7.35 1.56 -6.26
N GLU A 12 -6.47 2.55 -6.44
CA GLU A 12 -5.06 2.30 -6.75
C GLU A 12 -4.33 1.70 -5.56
N ALA A 13 -4.64 2.18 -4.35
CA ALA A 13 -4.09 1.67 -3.11
C ALA A 13 -4.44 0.18 -2.93
N ASP A 14 -5.69 -0.19 -3.21
CA ASP A 14 -6.18 -1.56 -3.19
C ASP A 14 -5.51 -2.48 -4.23
N ALA A 15 -5.41 -2.01 -5.47
CA ALA A 15 -4.77 -2.76 -6.55
C ALA A 15 -3.29 -3.00 -6.24
N TYR A 16 -2.59 -1.96 -5.79
CA TYR A 16 -1.19 -2.05 -5.39
C TYR A 16 -1.00 -2.97 -4.18
N LEU A 17 -1.86 -2.86 -3.17
CA LEU A 17 -1.77 -3.68 -1.97
C LEU A 17 -2.01 -5.17 -2.27
N SER A 18 -2.95 -5.47 -3.15
CA SER A 18 -3.23 -6.84 -3.60
C SER A 18 -2.05 -7.45 -4.36
N ASP A 19 -1.40 -6.68 -5.24
CA ASP A 19 -0.17 -7.13 -5.93
C ASP A 19 0.99 -7.32 -4.95
N LEU A 20 1.16 -6.38 -4.02
CA LEU A 20 2.22 -6.42 -3.01
C LEU A 20 2.07 -7.65 -2.10
N LEU A 21 0.89 -7.84 -1.50
CA LEU A 21 0.65 -8.93 -0.56
C LEU A 21 0.43 -10.30 -1.25
N GLY A 22 0.16 -10.31 -2.56
CA GLY A 22 0.12 -11.53 -3.37
C GLY A 22 1.49 -12.19 -3.54
N LYS A 23 2.57 -11.43 -3.34
CA LYS A 23 3.95 -11.92 -3.35
C LYS A 23 4.36 -12.27 -1.93
N ASN A 24 4.56 -13.56 -1.64
CA ASN A 24 4.91 -14.03 -0.28
C ASN A 24 6.13 -13.31 0.33
N GLU A 25 7.08 -12.91 -0.51
CA GLU A 25 8.28 -12.14 -0.14
C GLU A 25 7.99 -10.72 0.38
N TYR A 26 6.86 -10.11 -0.02
CA TYR A 26 6.43 -8.78 0.40
C TYR A 26 5.20 -8.79 1.31
N ARG A 27 4.69 -9.98 1.68
CA ARG A 27 3.51 -10.16 2.53
C ARG A 27 3.84 -9.88 4.00
N SER A 28 4.13 -8.62 4.32
CA SER A 28 4.57 -8.20 5.65
C SER A 28 4.26 -6.73 5.91
N MET A 29 3.88 -6.41 7.16
CA MET A 29 3.54 -5.04 7.57
C MET A 29 4.67 -4.02 7.36
N PRO A 30 5.96 -4.31 7.67
CA PRO A 30 7.04 -3.35 7.45
C PRO A 30 7.18 -2.90 5.98
N GLU A 31 7.00 -3.83 5.04
CA GLU A 31 7.07 -3.53 3.60
C GLU A 31 5.88 -2.65 3.21
N VAL A 32 4.66 -2.98 3.65
CA VAL A 32 3.46 -2.15 3.44
C VAL A 32 3.70 -0.72 3.94
N GLU A 33 4.21 -0.54 5.15
CA GLU A 33 4.48 0.79 5.72
C GLU A 33 5.54 1.57 4.92
N GLN A 34 6.58 0.89 4.44
CA GLN A 34 7.61 1.49 3.60
C GLN A 34 7.02 1.95 2.25
N ARG A 35 6.22 1.10 1.59
CA ARG A 35 5.56 1.43 0.32
C ARG A 35 4.55 2.56 0.48
N ALA A 36 3.79 2.55 1.57
CA ALA A 36 2.82 3.59 1.86
C ALA A 36 3.51 4.96 2.02
N LYS A 37 4.66 5.03 2.71
CA LYS A 37 5.44 6.28 2.81
C LYS A 37 6.04 6.74 1.47
N GLN A 38 6.38 5.80 0.60
CA GLN A 38 7.04 6.10 -0.68
C GLN A 38 6.06 6.56 -1.76
N PHE A 39 4.88 5.94 -1.83
CA PHE A 39 3.93 6.11 -2.93
C PHE A 39 2.68 6.89 -2.55
N ILE A 40 2.35 7.03 -1.26
CA ILE A 40 1.15 7.72 -0.78
C ILE A 40 1.54 8.97 0.01
N GLN A 41 1.21 10.14 -0.53
CA GLN A 41 1.43 11.43 0.15
C GLN A 41 0.25 11.83 1.04
N ASP A 42 -0.95 11.40 0.69
CA ASP A 42 -2.15 11.68 1.47
C ASP A 42 -2.20 10.84 2.75
N ASP A 43 -2.39 11.51 3.89
CA ASP A 43 -2.35 10.88 5.21
C ASP A 43 -3.55 9.95 5.45
N GLU A 44 -4.73 10.31 4.94
CA GLU A 44 -5.95 9.50 5.07
C GLU A 44 -5.84 8.23 4.23
N LEU A 45 -5.38 8.35 2.99
CA LEU A 45 -5.15 7.25 2.07
C LEU A 45 -4.02 6.33 2.57
N ARG A 46 -2.99 6.90 3.19
CA ARG A 46 -1.92 6.12 3.82
C ARG A 46 -2.45 5.30 5.00
N ALA A 47 -3.29 5.90 5.84
CA ALA A 47 -3.93 5.20 6.94
C ALA A 47 -4.87 4.09 6.43
N TYR A 48 -5.65 4.37 5.38
CA TYR A 48 -6.49 3.39 4.70
C TYR A 48 -5.66 2.18 4.20
N PHE A 49 -4.58 2.44 3.47
CA PHE A 49 -3.70 1.42 2.92
C PHE A 49 -3.09 0.52 4.02
N ILE A 50 -2.58 1.12 5.09
CA ILE A 50 -2.00 0.38 6.23
C ILE A 50 -3.07 -0.43 6.97
N LYS A 51 -4.26 0.14 7.19
CA LYS A 51 -5.37 -0.55 7.85
C LYS A 51 -5.79 -1.77 7.04
N LYS A 52 -6.01 -1.60 5.74
CA LYS A 52 -6.44 -2.69 4.85
C LYS A 52 -5.41 -3.81 4.78
N ALA A 53 -4.12 -3.47 4.78
CA ALA A 53 -3.06 -4.46 4.83
C ALA A 53 -3.10 -5.30 6.10
N LYS A 54 -3.37 -4.67 7.27
CA LYS A 54 -3.53 -5.39 8.53
C LYS A 54 -4.70 -6.37 8.48
N ASP A 55 -5.84 -5.96 7.94
CA ASP A 55 -7.00 -6.84 7.77
C ASP A 55 -6.67 -8.07 6.87
N ILE A 56 -5.96 -7.87 5.76
CA ILE A 56 -5.54 -8.95 4.85
C ILE A 56 -4.51 -9.90 5.48
N LEU A 57 -3.61 -9.38 6.30
CA LEU A 57 -2.57 -10.17 6.97
C LEU A 57 -3.07 -10.88 8.23
N ALA A 58 -4.13 -10.38 8.85
CA ALA A 58 -4.77 -10.98 10.01
C ALA A 58 -5.78 -12.09 9.65
N GLY A 59 -6.24 -12.12 8.39
CA GLY A 59 -7.03 -13.21 7.81
C GLY A 59 -6.19 -14.41 7.38
#